data_AF-A0A8G0KVR4-F1
#
_entry.id   AF-A0A8G0KVR4-F1
#
_cell.length_a   1.000
_cell.length_b   1.000
_cell.length_c   1.000
_cell.angle_alpha   90.00
_cell.angle_beta   90.00
_cell.angle_gamma   90.00
#
_symmetry.space_group_name_H-M   'P 1'
#
loop_
_entity.id
_entity.type
_entity.pdbx_description
1 polymer ?
#
loop_
_entity_poly.entity_id
_entity_poly.type
_entity_poly.pdbx_seq_one_letter_code
_entity_poly.pdbx_strand_id
1 'polypeptide(L)'
;MGRRRKRQRTHASNKLIDTKKAKVDLYGNVVVDFMLTKALMKKAMQGETDIRELEFYVTVEYYKNKKHTTANVDIQNPLPTENKPPSQSTGIKKAKGSPAEEKPKSKKEESGLLNPISETLGEIWDWVEPQETALRDKPHTIEIPEGKSPAIVGKTKVEKASTTGTSCGERYCIKKGDKSELIREINIRLAGFGGNVPTDEFTDRTEKMIKQFQRDYMKVPETGKVCGNVLRAIDDFCNKWHENISEYTCLCKNVRSITNKCSGFGKERYKDQYNSTPHVERYHKYERPGIHRTLLWGVSALRYYLSQQSIYKYLHKTAGYRCWEHNNHEGRLTTNHMGKAVDIQFSKNGEPIVGKKSSNLPLLKEIRDKFYEKYLDTKYQWVDGKNNFSLEPFGLSSGTTWSWVHMDVREFENKFLEDIYFIKTQNLVIGKPIIQLAQELGYLNVCICNSSGFKPQEKKSEENKNRRVDPKTLKTSDKGINFIKDWESFKSNLYNDDSDEHHCTIGYGHLVHRGPCNGNESEEFKKVLQKKKPQNYLSLDYQNLKKLFNVM
;
A
#
# COMPACT_ATOMS: atom_id res chain seq x y z
N MET A 1 -15.98 -47.71 31.67
CA MET A 1 -15.86 -48.33 30.33
C MET A 1 -15.07 -47.41 29.41
N GLY A 2 -13.94 -47.84 28.86
CA GLY A 2 -13.12 -46.99 27.99
C GLY A 2 -13.55 -47.04 26.52
N ARG A 3 -13.75 -45.89 25.87
CA ARG A 3 -13.83 -45.81 24.41
C ARG A 3 -12.40 -45.83 23.83
N ARG A 4 -12.00 -46.98 23.28
CA ARG A 4 -10.73 -47.19 22.58
C ARG A 4 -10.51 -46.13 21.51
N ARG A 5 -9.28 -45.58 21.44
CA ARG A 5 -8.75 -44.89 20.26
C ARG A 5 -8.99 -45.77 19.01
N LYS A 6 -9.81 -45.33 18.06
CA LYS A 6 -9.87 -45.97 16.73
C LYS A 6 -8.58 -45.64 15.99
N ARG A 7 -7.87 -46.68 15.55
CA ARG A 7 -6.70 -46.56 14.66
C ARG A 7 -7.14 -45.94 13.33
N GLN A 8 -6.27 -45.12 12.73
CA GLN A 8 -6.40 -44.65 11.35
C GLN A 8 -6.71 -45.84 10.43
N ARG A 9 -7.79 -45.72 9.65
CA ARG A 9 -8.03 -46.50 8.43
C ARG A 9 -7.98 -45.51 7.29
N THR A 10 -7.03 -45.66 6.38
CA THR A 10 -7.09 -45.02 5.06
C THR A 10 -8.36 -45.50 4.37
N HIS A 11 -9.32 -44.61 4.15
CA HIS A 11 -10.56 -44.95 3.46
C HIS A 11 -10.25 -45.17 1.97
N ALA A 12 -10.86 -46.21 1.37
CA ALA A 12 -10.63 -46.55 -0.04
C ALA A 12 -11.22 -45.51 -1.03
N SER A 13 -12.02 -44.55 -0.52
CA SER A 13 -12.61 -43.43 -1.24
C SER A 13 -11.69 -42.21 -1.37
N ASN A 14 -10.57 -42.16 -0.63
CA ASN A 14 -9.79 -40.93 -0.51
C ASN A 14 -9.03 -40.62 -1.81
N LYS A 15 -9.31 -39.45 -2.40
CA LYS A 15 -8.82 -39.04 -3.72
C LYS A 15 -7.45 -38.38 -3.62
N LEU A 16 -6.48 -38.81 -4.43
CA LEU A 16 -5.16 -38.16 -4.50
C LEU A 16 -5.29 -36.76 -5.14
N ILE A 17 -4.96 -35.73 -4.37
CA ILE A 17 -5.07 -34.33 -4.78
C ILE A 17 -3.80 -33.86 -5.50
N ASP A 18 -2.64 -33.95 -4.84
CA ASP A 18 -1.31 -33.54 -5.32
C ASP A 18 -0.21 -34.50 -4.80
N THR A 19 0.98 -34.51 -5.42
CA THR A 19 2.19 -35.23 -4.96
C THR A 19 3.44 -34.42 -5.25
N LYS A 20 4.24 -34.12 -4.22
CA LYS A 20 5.53 -33.45 -4.36
C LYS A 20 6.70 -34.32 -3.91
N LYS A 21 7.85 -34.15 -4.57
CA LYS A 21 9.12 -34.80 -4.24
C LYS A 21 10.08 -33.74 -3.69
N ALA A 22 10.73 -34.02 -2.57
CA ALA A 22 11.76 -33.17 -1.97
C ALA A 22 12.95 -34.00 -1.50
N LYS A 23 14.12 -33.36 -1.39
CA LYS A 23 15.32 -33.97 -0.82
C LYS A 23 15.36 -33.67 0.68
N VAL A 24 15.73 -34.67 1.47
CA VAL A 24 16.04 -34.50 2.89
C VAL A 24 17.34 -33.71 3.03
N ASP A 25 17.40 -32.77 3.97
CA ASP A 25 18.60 -31.98 4.24
C ASP A 25 19.66 -32.77 5.04
N LEU A 26 20.83 -32.14 5.27
CA LEU A 26 21.94 -32.73 6.03
C LEU A 26 21.62 -32.97 7.52
N TYR A 27 20.47 -32.51 8.00
CA TYR A 27 20.00 -32.62 9.38
C TYR A 27 18.80 -33.57 9.54
N GLY A 28 18.38 -34.23 8.45
CA GLY A 28 17.26 -35.18 8.46
C GLY A 28 15.88 -34.55 8.27
N ASN A 29 15.80 -33.24 7.99
CA ASN A 29 14.53 -32.54 7.80
C ASN A 29 14.10 -32.53 6.33
N VAL A 30 12.80 -32.48 6.09
CA VAL A 30 12.22 -32.20 4.78
C VAL A 30 10.99 -31.31 4.96
N VAL A 31 10.90 -30.24 4.17
CA VAL A 31 9.76 -29.30 4.17
C VAL A 31 9.15 -29.34 2.78
N VAL A 32 7.83 -29.46 2.71
CA VAL A 32 7.06 -29.56 1.47
C VAL A 32 5.75 -28.80 1.63
N ASP A 33 5.60 -27.70 0.90
CA ASP A 33 4.40 -26.87 0.95
C ASP A 33 3.40 -27.29 -0.12
N PHE A 34 2.16 -27.57 0.29
CA PHE A 34 1.03 -27.81 -0.59
C PHE A 34 0.11 -26.58 -0.57
N MET A 35 -0.04 -25.89 -1.71
CA MET A 35 -0.97 -24.78 -1.83
C MET A 35 -2.35 -25.31 -2.22
N LEU A 36 -3.37 -25.05 -1.41
CA LEU A 36 -4.76 -25.39 -1.72
C LEU A 36 -5.34 -24.38 -2.73
N THR A 37 -5.10 -24.61 -4.02
CA THR A 37 -5.67 -23.78 -5.10
C THR A 37 -7.17 -24.05 -5.28
N LYS A 38 -7.90 -23.12 -5.90
CA LYS A 38 -9.34 -23.31 -6.21
C LYS A 38 -9.59 -24.57 -7.04
N ALA A 39 -8.69 -24.90 -7.97
CA ALA A 39 -8.76 -26.13 -8.76
C ALA A 39 -8.62 -27.40 -7.90
N LEU A 40 -7.68 -27.42 -6.93
CA LEU A 40 -7.50 -28.55 -6.02
C LEU A 40 -8.67 -28.69 -5.03
N MET A 41 -9.21 -27.57 -4.53
CA MET A 41 -10.44 -27.55 -3.73
C MET A 41 -11.63 -28.13 -4.51
N LYS A 42 -11.84 -27.70 -5.75
CA LYS A 42 -12.89 -28.23 -6.65
C LYS A 42 -12.70 -29.72 -6.96
N LYS A 43 -11.45 -30.19 -7.08
CA LYS A 43 -11.10 -31.61 -7.26
C LYS A 43 -11.36 -32.45 -6.00
N ALA A 44 -11.20 -31.87 -4.81
CA ALA A 44 -11.53 -32.47 -3.51
C ALA A 44 -13.05 -32.61 -3.31
N MET A 45 -13.82 -31.53 -3.54
CA MET A 45 -15.29 -31.51 -3.43
C MET A 45 -16.00 -32.57 -4.30
N GLN A 46 -15.37 -33.04 -5.38
CA GLN A 46 -15.88 -34.14 -6.21
C GLN A 46 -15.81 -35.53 -5.55
N GLY A 47 -15.06 -35.69 -4.46
CA GLY A 47 -14.89 -36.96 -3.74
C GLY A 47 -15.68 -37.06 -2.45
N GLU A 48 -16.27 -35.96 -1.97
CA GLU A 48 -16.87 -35.87 -0.64
C GLU A 48 -18.40 -35.74 -0.68
N THR A 49 -19.07 -36.31 0.33
CA THR A 49 -20.53 -36.24 0.48
C THR A 49 -21.03 -35.00 1.20
N ASP A 50 -20.19 -34.33 2.00
CA ASP A 50 -20.45 -33.00 2.54
C ASP A 50 -19.40 -32.03 1.98
N ILE A 51 -19.86 -30.94 1.38
CA ILE A 51 -19.01 -29.91 0.78
C ILE A 51 -18.74 -28.71 1.72
N ARG A 52 -19.29 -28.74 2.94
CA ARG A 52 -19.14 -27.68 3.96
C ARG A 52 -17.84 -27.81 4.75
N GLU A 53 -17.37 -29.04 4.96
CA GLU A 53 -16.14 -29.36 5.68
C GLU A 53 -15.31 -30.33 4.83
N LEU A 54 -14.02 -30.05 4.65
CA LEU A 54 -13.11 -30.88 3.87
C LEU A 54 -11.90 -31.25 4.74
N GLU A 55 -11.68 -32.55 4.93
CA GLU A 55 -10.55 -33.07 5.70
C GLU A 55 -9.34 -33.34 4.78
N PHE A 56 -8.19 -32.78 5.13
CA PHE A 56 -6.94 -33.01 4.39
C PHE A 56 -5.92 -33.71 5.29
N TYR A 57 -5.19 -34.67 4.72
CA TYR A 57 -4.09 -35.35 5.39
C TYR A 57 -2.90 -35.52 4.43
N VAL A 58 -1.69 -35.48 4.98
CA VAL A 58 -0.46 -35.66 4.20
C VAL A 58 0.18 -37.00 4.58
N THR A 59 0.59 -37.77 3.58
CA THR A 59 1.40 -38.99 3.78
C THR A 59 2.78 -38.80 3.18
N VAL A 60 3.82 -39.02 3.98
CA VAL A 60 5.22 -39.04 3.51
C VAL A 60 5.63 -40.49 3.29
N GLU A 61 6.12 -40.79 2.08
CA GLU A 61 6.70 -42.08 1.73
C GLU A 61 8.22 -41.94 1.57
N TYR A 62 8.99 -42.68 2.37
CA TYR A 62 10.46 -42.65 2.33
C TYR A 62 11.03 -44.08 2.35
N TYR A 63 11.83 -44.40 1.32
CA TYR A 63 12.25 -45.75 0.93
C TYR A 63 11.09 -46.72 0.64
N LYS A 64 11.00 -47.25 -0.59
CA LYS A 64 10.41 -48.58 -0.82
C LYS A 64 8.89 -48.67 -0.60
N ASN A 65 8.54 -48.86 0.68
CA ASN A 65 7.25 -49.28 1.22
C ASN A 65 6.97 -48.70 2.64
N LYS A 66 7.65 -47.64 3.11
CA LYS A 66 7.37 -47.01 4.43
C LYS A 66 6.61 -45.70 4.28
N LYS A 67 5.35 -45.68 4.74
CA LYS A 67 4.47 -44.51 4.77
C LYS A 67 4.20 -44.06 6.20
N HIS A 68 4.35 -42.76 6.46
CA HIS A 68 3.94 -42.12 7.70
C HIS A 68 2.87 -41.05 7.40
N THR A 69 1.84 -40.99 8.24
CA THR A 69 0.70 -40.06 8.11
C THR A 69 0.85 -38.94 9.13
N THR A 70 0.53 -37.70 8.75
CA THR A 70 0.51 -36.56 9.67
C THR A 70 -0.67 -36.63 10.66
N ALA A 71 -0.73 -35.69 11.59
CA ALA A 71 -1.98 -35.34 12.26
C ALA A 71 -2.96 -34.72 11.25
N ASN A 72 -4.26 -34.81 11.56
CA ASN A 72 -5.33 -34.27 10.73
C ASN A 72 -5.47 -32.76 10.98
N VAL A 73 -5.93 -32.01 9.98
CA VAL A 73 -6.21 -30.57 10.08
C VAL A 73 -7.57 -30.30 9.44
N ASP A 74 -8.52 -29.87 10.26
CA ASP A 74 -9.87 -29.51 9.83
C ASP A 74 -9.88 -28.10 9.23
N ILE A 75 -10.46 -27.93 8.04
CA ILE A 75 -10.53 -26.64 7.33
C ILE A 75 -11.99 -26.35 6.97
N GLN A 76 -12.54 -25.27 7.53
CA GLN A 76 -13.87 -24.77 7.14
C GLN A 76 -13.83 -24.19 5.73
N ASN A 77 -14.75 -24.62 4.85
CA ASN A 77 -14.81 -24.14 3.48
C ASN A 77 -15.34 -22.69 3.42
N PRO A 78 -14.56 -21.69 2.95
CA PRO A 78 -15.00 -20.30 2.91
C PRO A 78 -15.99 -19.99 1.76
N LEU A 79 -16.29 -20.95 0.87
CA LEU A 79 -17.20 -20.76 -0.28
C LEU A 79 -18.19 -21.94 -0.44
N PRO A 80 -19.19 -22.09 0.43
CA PRO A 80 -20.25 -23.08 0.29
C PRO A 80 -21.29 -22.61 -0.74
N THR A 81 -21.07 -22.89 -2.02
CA THR A 81 -22.06 -22.66 -3.08
C THR A 81 -22.46 -23.98 -3.73
N GLU A 82 -23.76 -24.26 -3.80
CA GLU A 82 -24.29 -25.51 -4.34
C GLU A 82 -24.04 -25.64 -5.86
N ASN A 83 -23.54 -26.79 -6.30
CA ASN A 83 -23.54 -27.15 -7.72
C ASN A 83 -24.96 -27.49 -8.16
N LYS A 84 -25.79 -26.49 -8.48
CA LYS A 84 -26.98 -26.73 -9.32
C LYS A 84 -26.52 -26.98 -10.76
N PRO A 85 -26.85 -28.13 -11.38
CA PRO A 85 -26.58 -28.33 -12.80
C PRO A 85 -27.39 -27.30 -13.62
N PRO A 86 -26.82 -26.75 -14.71
CA PRO A 86 -27.51 -25.74 -15.51
C PRO A 86 -28.77 -26.31 -16.16
N SER A 87 -29.88 -25.57 -16.04
CA SER A 87 -31.12 -25.88 -16.75
C SER A 87 -30.89 -25.83 -18.26
N GLN A 88 -31.35 -26.85 -18.99
CA GLN A 88 -31.31 -26.87 -20.44
C GLN A 88 -32.08 -25.67 -21.02
N SER A 89 -31.42 -24.89 -21.88
CA SER A 89 -32.08 -23.84 -22.66
C SER A 89 -32.65 -24.40 -23.96
N THR A 90 -33.91 -24.09 -24.25
CA THR A 90 -34.55 -24.43 -25.53
C THR A 90 -33.97 -23.55 -26.63
N GLY A 91 -33.20 -24.15 -27.54
CA GLY A 91 -32.52 -23.43 -28.62
C GLY A 91 -33.49 -22.75 -29.61
N ILE A 92 -33.15 -21.53 -30.02
CA ILE A 92 -33.86 -20.78 -31.06
C ILE A 92 -33.69 -21.51 -32.39
N LYS A 93 -34.80 -21.86 -33.06
CA LYS A 93 -34.78 -22.52 -34.36
C LYS A 93 -34.45 -21.51 -35.47
N LYS A 94 -33.47 -21.83 -36.32
CA LYS A 94 -33.19 -21.08 -37.56
C LYS A 94 -34.38 -21.18 -38.53
N ALA A 95 -34.64 -20.13 -39.30
CA ALA A 95 -35.70 -20.11 -40.31
C ALA A 95 -35.29 -20.89 -41.57
N LYS A 96 -36.18 -21.77 -42.04
CA LYS A 96 -36.01 -22.56 -43.28
C LYS A 96 -35.87 -21.67 -44.50
N GLY A 97 -34.95 -22.03 -45.41
CA GLY A 97 -34.72 -21.37 -46.69
C GLY A 97 -33.81 -20.13 -46.62
N SER A 98 -33.04 -19.97 -45.53
CA SER A 98 -32.14 -18.81 -45.36
C SER A 98 -30.66 -19.18 -45.64
N PRO A 99 -29.81 -18.24 -46.10
CA PRO A 99 -28.35 -18.46 -46.24
C PRO A 99 -27.60 -18.75 -44.93
N ALA A 100 -28.30 -18.82 -43.80
CA ALA A 100 -27.80 -19.21 -42.49
C ALA A 100 -28.08 -20.68 -42.12
N GLU A 101 -28.86 -21.40 -42.95
CA GLU A 101 -29.17 -22.83 -42.80
C GLU A 101 -27.99 -23.70 -43.27
N GLU A 102 -27.30 -23.31 -44.36
CA GLU A 102 -26.14 -24.05 -44.91
C GLU A 102 -24.80 -23.78 -44.21
N LYS A 103 -24.75 -22.84 -43.26
CA LYS A 103 -23.51 -22.56 -42.49
C LYS A 103 -23.37 -23.51 -41.30
N PRO A 104 -22.19 -24.15 -41.11
CA PRO A 104 -21.92 -24.96 -39.93
C PRO A 104 -22.02 -24.11 -38.65
N LYS A 105 -22.30 -24.77 -37.51
CA LYS A 105 -22.40 -24.12 -36.20
C LYS A 105 -21.11 -23.35 -35.88
N SER A 106 -21.26 -22.19 -35.24
CA SER A 106 -20.08 -21.44 -34.80
C SER A 106 -19.44 -22.10 -33.58
N LYS A 107 -18.12 -21.90 -33.38
CA LYS A 107 -17.43 -22.34 -32.15
C LYS A 107 -18.01 -21.75 -30.85
N LYS A 108 -18.84 -20.70 -30.95
CA LYS A 108 -19.56 -20.09 -29.82
C LYS A 108 -20.91 -20.78 -29.51
N GLU A 109 -21.46 -21.55 -30.45
CA GLU A 109 -22.63 -22.41 -30.24
C GLU A 109 -22.23 -23.80 -29.69
N GLU A 110 -21.02 -24.30 -30.00
CA GLU A 110 -20.49 -25.53 -29.40
C GLU A 110 -20.04 -25.35 -27.94
N SER A 111 -19.65 -24.14 -27.53
CA SER A 111 -19.07 -23.87 -26.20
C SER A 111 -20.08 -23.40 -25.15
N GLY A 112 -21.33 -23.08 -25.53
CA GLY A 112 -22.45 -22.92 -24.59
C GLY A 112 -22.32 -21.86 -23.49
N LEU A 113 -21.37 -20.92 -23.59
CA LEU A 113 -20.99 -20.00 -22.51
C LEU A 113 -21.55 -18.58 -22.71
N LEU A 114 -22.47 -18.18 -21.84
CA LEU A 114 -22.88 -16.79 -21.60
C LEU A 114 -23.02 -16.54 -20.09
N ASN A 115 -21.93 -16.08 -19.45
CA ASN A 115 -21.94 -15.56 -18.07
C ASN A 115 -21.70 -14.04 -18.07
N PRO A 116 -22.17 -13.31 -17.03
CA PRO A 116 -22.04 -11.86 -16.92
C PRO A 116 -20.60 -11.40 -16.60
N ILE A 117 -20.28 -10.18 -17.03
CA ILE A 117 -18.92 -9.62 -17.13
C ILE A 117 -18.21 -9.40 -15.77
N SER A 118 -18.87 -9.63 -14.63
CA SER A 118 -18.29 -9.43 -13.29
C SER A 118 -17.39 -10.57 -12.79
N GLU A 119 -17.40 -11.75 -13.41
CA GLU A 119 -16.61 -12.92 -12.97
C GLU A 119 -15.23 -13.01 -13.64
N THR A 120 -15.07 -12.40 -14.82
CA THR A 120 -13.90 -12.58 -15.71
C THR A 120 -12.57 -12.08 -15.16
N LEU A 121 -12.55 -11.25 -14.11
CA LEU A 121 -11.32 -10.80 -13.45
C LEU A 121 -10.69 -11.87 -12.52
N GLY A 122 -11.43 -12.95 -12.21
CA GLY A 122 -10.99 -14.00 -11.28
C GLY A 122 -10.50 -15.31 -11.93
N GLU A 123 -10.70 -15.50 -13.25
CA GLU A 123 -10.50 -16.79 -13.92
C GLU A 123 -9.32 -16.85 -14.91
N ILE A 124 -8.66 -15.73 -15.21
CA ILE A 124 -7.57 -15.66 -16.22
C ILE A 124 -6.21 -16.20 -15.68
N TRP A 125 -6.15 -16.64 -14.42
CA TRP A 125 -4.89 -16.92 -13.70
C TRP A 125 -4.55 -18.40 -13.47
N ASP A 126 -5.36 -19.34 -13.96
CA ASP A 126 -4.95 -20.74 -14.16
C ASP A 126 -4.89 -20.99 -15.67
N TRP A 127 -3.82 -21.67 -16.14
CA TRP A 127 -3.47 -22.09 -17.53
C TRP A 127 -2.33 -21.33 -18.26
N VAL A 128 -1.07 -21.59 -17.88
CA VAL A 128 0.00 -21.99 -18.82
C VAL A 128 0.99 -22.92 -18.09
N GLU A 129 0.90 -24.23 -18.32
CA GLU A 129 2.04 -25.15 -18.16
C GLU A 129 2.38 -25.72 -19.54
N PRO A 130 3.60 -25.52 -20.07
CA PRO A 130 4.04 -26.20 -21.29
C PRO A 130 4.22 -27.69 -21.03
N GLN A 131 3.48 -28.54 -21.75
CA GLN A 131 3.83 -29.95 -21.87
C GLN A 131 4.93 -30.11 -22.92
N GLU A 132 6.14 -30.44 -22.49
CA GLU A 132 7.15 -31.04 -23.37
C GLU A 132 7.43 -32.49 -22.94
N THR A 133 6.92 -33.43 -23.73
CA THR A 133 7.19 -34.86 -23.60
C THR A 133 8.49 -35.22 -24.33
N ALA A 134 9.56 -35.47 -23.58
CA ALA A 134 10.79 -36.03 -24.14
C ALA A 134 10.57 -37.49 -24.56
N LEU A 135 10.68 -37.77 -25.87
CA LEU A 135 10.79 -39.13 -26.39
C LEU A 135 12.23 -39.63 -26.27
N ARG A 136 12.39 -40.92 -25.99
CA ARG A 136 13.69 -41.61 -25.92
C ARG A 136 13.91 -42.41 -27.20
N ASP A 137 15.10 -42.29 -27.76
CA ASP A 137 15.73 -43.38 -28.51
C ASP A 137 17.26 -43.40 -28.25
N LYS A 138 17.85 -44.59 -28.37
CA LYS A 138 19.28 -44.93 -28.24
C LYS A 138 19.68 -45.74 -29.48
N PRO A 139 20.92 -45.67 -30.01
CA PRO A 139 22.14 -46.14 -29.31
C PRO A 139 23.33 -45.15 -29.48
N HIS A 140 24.63 -45.43 -29.21
CA HIS A 140 25.32 -46.67 -28.81
C HIS A 140 26.43 -46.43 -27.74
N THR A 141 27.70 -46.80 -28.02
CA THR A 141 28.87 -46.79 -27.12
C THR A 141 30.15 -46.43 -27.88
N ILE A 142 31.06 -45.64 -27.28
CA ILE A 142 32.52 -45.62 -27.57
C ILE A 142 33.26 -45.44 -26.22
N GLU A 143 34.46 -45.99 -26.09
CA GLU A 143 35.23 -46.13 -24.84
C GLU A 143 36.26 -45.00 -24.54
N ILE A 144 36.89 -45.15 -23.37
CA ILE A 144 37.79 -44.31 -22.54
C ILE A 144 39.08 -43.80 -23.25
N PRO A 145 39.80 -42.80 -22.70
CA PRO A 145 40.84 -43.10 -21.67
C PRO A 145 40.94 -42.10 -20.49
N GLU A 146 41.72 -42.52 -19.48
CA GLU A 146 41.91 -41.88 -18.16
C GLU A 146 42.80 -40.62 -18.18
N GLY A 147 42.64 -39.74 -17.17
CA GLY A 147 43.52 -38.59 -16.94
C GLY A 147 43.52 -38.10 -15.49
N LYS A 148 44.70 -38.06 -14.84
CA LYS A 148 44.89 -37.79 -13.40
C LYS A 148 44.98 -36.29 -13.09
N SER A 149 44.37 -35.84 -11.98
CA SER A 149 45.02 -35.10 -10.85
C SER A 149 44.04 -34.28 -9.99
N PRO A 150 44.34 -34.00 -8.70
CA PRO A 150 43.34 -33.59 -7.71
C PRO A 150 43.19 -32.08 -7.53
N ALA A 151 41.94 -31.61 -7.44
CA ALA A 151 41.62 -30.24 -7.04
C ALA A 151 41.50 -30.12 -5.51
N ILE A 152 42.41 -29.32 -4.95
CA ILE A 152 42.59 -28.96 -3.54
C ILE A 152 41.27 -28.65 -2.82
N VAL A 153 41.02 -29.30 -1.67
CA VAL A 153 39.95 -28.91 -0.73
C VAL A 153 40.37 -27.63 0.00
N GLY A 154 40.05 -26.49 -0.61
CA GLY A 154 40.15 -25.19 0.03
C GLY A 154 39.17 -25.11 1.20
N LYS A 155 39.69 -25.09 2.44
CA LYS A 155 38.89 -24.87 3.66
C LYS A 155 38.27 -23.47 3.65
N THR A 156 37.09 -23.32 3.05
CA THR A 156 36.27 -22.12 3.28
C THR A 156 35.88 -22.11 4.74
N LYS A 157 36.24 -21.06 5.49
CA LYS A 157 35.82 -20.89 6.88
C LYS A 157 34.29 -20.87 6.92
N VAL A 158 33.71 -21.92 7.49
CA VAL A 158 32.32 -21.89 7.93
C VAL A 158 32.26 -20.90 9.09
N GLU A 159 31.70 -19.72 8.85
CA GLU A 159 31.31 -18.83 9.94
C GLU A 159 30.28 -19.56 10.79
N LYS A 160 30.66 -19.88 12.03
CA LYS A 160 29.75 -20.51 13.00
C LYS A 160 28.55 -19.59 13.17
N ALA A 161 27.35 -20.15 13.03
CA ALA A 161 26.12 -19.45 13.38
C ALA A 161 26.23 -18.93 14.82
N SER A 162 26.21 -17.61 14.99
CA SER A 162 26.18 -16.97 16.30
C SER A 162 24.84 -17.27 16.95
N THR A 163 24.83 -18.17 17.94
CA THR A 163 23.64 -18.56 18.72
C THR A 163 23.28 -17.51 19.78
N THR A 164 23.21 -16.24 19.35
CA THR A 164 22.68 -15.09 20.10
C THR A 164 22.29 -13.98 19.11
N GLY A 165 20.99 -13.68 18.99
CA GLY A 165 20.50 -12.47 18.31
C GLY A 165 19.51 -12.69 17.16
N THR A 166 18.30 -12.13 17.34
CA THR A 166 17.05 -12.17 16.56
C THR A 166 17.10 -11.70 15.08
N SER A 167 18.13 -12.03 14.31
CA SER A 167 18.28 -11.60 12.90
C SER A 167 18.50 -12.78 11.94
N CYS A 168 17.86 -12.77 10.77
CA CYS A 168 17.92 -13.91 9.84
C CYS A 168 19.20 -13.96 8.96
N GLY A 169 20.22 -13.16 9.27
CA GLY A 169 21.43 -13.02 8.44
C GLY A 169 21.12 -12.56 7.00
N GLU A 170 20.03 -11.81 6.82
CA GLU A 170 19.46 -11.42 5.52
C GLU A 170 19.09 -12.58 4.56
N ARG A 171 19.15 -13.84 5.03
CA ARG A 171 19.03 -15.05 4.19
C ARG A 171 17.74 -15.13 3.37
N TYR A 172 16.66 -14.59 3.92
CA TYR A 172 15.33 -14.60 3.30
C TYR A 172 14.94 -13.27 2.65
N CYS A 173 15.80 -12.24 2.72
CA CYS A 173 15.41 -10.92 2.22
C CYS A 173 15.40 -10.87 0.69
N ILE A 174 14.40 -10.18 0.15
CA ILE A 174 14.21 -10.00 -1.29
C ILE A 174 15.36 -9.14 -1.83
N LYS A 175 15.90 -9.53 -2.97
CA LYS A 175 17.14 -8.99 -3.56
C LYS A 175 17.06 -8.99 -5.09
N LYS A 176 18.08 -8.39 -5.72
CA LYS A 176 18.22 -8.33 -7.18
C LYS A 176 18.05 -9.70 -7.84
N GLY A 177 17.20 -9.74 -8.87
CA GLY A 177 16.85 -10.94 -9.65
C GLY A 177 15.56 -11.65 -9.19
N ASP A 178 15.06 -11.39 -7.97
CA ASP A 178 13.77 -11.92 -7.53
C ASP A 178 12.60 -11.31 -8.34
N LYS A 179 11.49 -12.03 -8.48
CA LYS A 179 10.27 -11.57 -9.17
C LYS A 179 9.01 -11.86 -8.36
N SER A 180 8.13 -10.87 -8.19
CA SER A 180 6.82 -11.05 -7.54
C SER A 180 5.90 -9.81 -7.62
N GLU A 181 4.60 -10.04 -7.41
CA GLU A 181 3.61 -8.99 -7.11
C GLU A 181 4.01 -8.10 -5.93
N LEU A 182 4.67 -8.68 -4.91
CA LEU A 182 5.20 -7.93 -3.77
C LEU A 182 6.24 -6.90 -4.21
N ILE A 183 7.15 -7.25 -5.11
CA ILE A 183 8.12 -6.33 -5.69
C ILE A 183 7.42 -5.25 -6.54
N ARG A 184 6.38 -5.60 -7.28
CA ARG A 184 5.59 -4.61 -8.04
C ARG A 184 4.97 -3.56 -7.13
N GLU A 185 4.39 -3.99 -6.01
CA GLU A 185 3.83 -3.08 -4.99
C GLU A 185 4.89 -2.25 -4.27
N ILE A 186 6.07 -2.83 -3.97
CA ILE A 186 7.23 -2.09 -3.44
C ILE A 186 7.65 -0.99 -4.45
N ASN A 187 7.80 -1.34 -5.72
CA ASN A 187 8.22 -0.43 -6.79
C ASN A 187 7.22 0.69 -7.06
N ILE A 188 5.91 0.44 -6.90
CA ILE A 188 4.88 1.48 -6.97
C ILE A 188 4.94 2.41 -5.75
N ARG A 189 4.99 1.87 -4.54
CA ARG A 189 4.88 2.66 -3.29
C ARG A 189 6.14 3.45 -2.95
N LEU A 190 7.31 2.98 -3.38
CA LEU A 190 8.59 3.66 -3.20
C LEU A 190 9.10 4.39 -4.45
N ALA A 191 8.29 4.50 -5.50
CA ALA A 191 8.73 5.10 -6.77
C ALA A 191 9.36 6.49 -6.64
N GLY A 192 8.95 7.30 -5.66
CA GLY A 192 9.52 8.62 -5.40
C GLY A 192 10.92 8.64 -4.75
N PHE A 193 11.52 7.47 -4.48
CA PHE A 193 12.90 7.32 -3.99
C PHE A 193 13.81 6.89 -5.14
N GLY A 194 14.21 7.82 -6.00
CA GLY A 194 15.12 7.60 -7.13
C GLY A 194 14.43 7.17 -8.44
N GLY A 195 13.09 7.24 -8.49
CA GLY A 195 12.29 6.88 -9.66
C GLY A 195 12.17 5.37 -9.83
N ASN A 196 10.96 4.86 -10.09
CA ASN A 196 10.78 3.47 -10.55
C ASN A 196 9.49 3.30 -11.36
N VAL A 197 9.35 2.16 -12.03
CA VAL A 197 8.16 1.74 -12.79
C VAL A 197 7.46 0.55 -12.12
N PRO A 198 6.18 0.28 -12.40
CA PRO A 198 5.43 -0.91 -11.94
C PRO A 198 5.94 -2.27 -12.47
N THR A 199 7.23 -2.57 -12.35
CA THR A 199 7.82 -3.88 -12.67
C THR A 199 7.76 -4.81 -11.45
N ASP A 200 7.51 -6.10 -11.67
CA ASP A 200 7.57 -7.16 -10.65
C ASP A 200 8.98 -7.70 -10.40
N GLU A 201 9.95 -7.32 -11.23
CA GLU A 201 11.34 -7.73 -11.12
C GLU A 201 12.17 -6.79 -10.24
N PHE A 202 12.99 -7.37 -9.35
CA PHE A 202 13.96 -6.64 -8.54
C PHE A 202 15.19 -6.29 -9.38
N THR A 203 15.11 -5.15 -10.06
CA THR A 203 16.16 -4.61 -10.94
C THR A 203 17.23 -3.80 -10.18
N ASP A 204 18.32 -3.41 -10.85
CA ASP A 204 19.29 -2.43 -10.32
C ASP A 204 18.64 -1.12 -9.86
N ARG A 205 17.57 -0.69 -10.54
CA ARG A 205 16.78 0.48 -10.17
C ARG A 205 16.03 0.26 -8.86
N THR A 206 15.48 -0.94 -8.69
CA THR A 206 14.82 -1.36 -7.44
C THR A 206 15.82 -1.37 -6.28
N GLU A 207 17.03 -1.90 -6.48
CA GLU A 207 18.07 -1.89 -5.45
C GLU A 207 18.47 -0.47 -5.03
N LYS A 208 18.69 0.44 -6.00
CA LYS A 208 18.99 1.86 -5.73
C LYS A 208 17.84 2.55 -4.97
N MET A 209 16.59 2.29 -5.36
CA MET A 209 15.40 2.82 -4.69
C MET A 209 15.30 2.34 -3.23
N ILE A 210 15.55 1.05 -2.97
CA ILE A 210 15.59 0.50 -1.60
C ILE A 210 16.72 1.12 -0.79
N LYS A 211 17.93 1.24 -1.34
CA LYS A 211 19.07 1.90 -0.68
C LYS A 211 18.76 3.35 -0.32
N GLN A 212 18.17 4.11 -1.25
CA GLN A 212 17.73 5.48 -0.99
C GLN A 212 16.65 5.55 0.09
N PHE A 213 15.65 4.66 0.07
CA PHE A 213 14.62 4.60 1.12
C PHE A 213 15.22 4.24 2.50
N GLN A 214 16.17 3.30 2.55
CA GLN A 214 16.88 2.91 3.77
C GLN A 214 17.67 4.07 4.38
N ARG A 215 18.47 4.78 3.56
CA ARG A 215 19.22 5.97 4.00
C ARG A 215 18.29 7.12 4.38
N ASP A 216 17.37 7.48 3.49
CA ASP A 216 16.67 8.77 3.57
C ASP A 216 15.45 8.70 4.48
N TYR A 217 14.69 7.60 4.52
CA TYR A 217 13.51 7.45 5.37
C TYR A 217 13.79 6.63 6.63
N MET A 218 14.34 5.42 6.48
CA MET A 218 14.55 4.51 7.62
C MET A 218 15.71 4.93 8.53
N LYS A 219 16.67 5.71 8.00
CA LYS A 219 17.95 6.09 8.65
C LYS A 219 18.79 4.87 9.06
N VAL A 220 18.87 3.85 8.19
CA VAL A 220 19.63 2.61 8.40
C VAL A 220 20.66 2.40 7.28
N PRO A 221 21.64 1.48 7.43
CA PRO A 221 22.59 1.16 6.37
C PRO A 221 21.92 0.68 5.07
N GLU A 222 22.54 1.03 3.94
CA GLU A 222 22.04 0.80 2.58
C GLU A 222 22.27 -0.64 2.09
N THR A 223 21.58 -1.61 2.69
CA THR A 223 21.72 -3.03 2.31
C THR A 223 21.17 -3.34 0.91
N GLY A 224 20.22 -2.54 0.40
CA GLY A 224 19.57 -2.74 -0.89
C GLY A 224 18.66 -3.98 -0.94
N LYS A 225 18.37 -4.61 0.21
CA LYS A 225 17.53 -5.80 0.33
C LYS A 225 16.27 -5.49 1.13
N VAL A 226 15.17 -6.14 0.78
CA VAL A 226 13.89 -5.98 1.49
C VAL A 226 13.69 -7.12 2.48
N CYS A 227 13.90 -6.81 3.76
CA CYS A 227 13.55 -7.66 4.89
C CYS A 227 12.26 -7.14 5.57
N GLY A 228 11.76 -7.82 6.61
CA GLY A 228 10.53 -7.43 7.31
C GLY A 228 10.58 -6.04 7.96
N ASN A 229 11.77 -5.55 8.31
CA ASN A 229 11.96 -4.17 8.78
C ASN A 229 11.68 -3.12 7.66
N VAL A 230 12.08 -3.39 6.42
CA VAL A 230 11.79 -2.55 5.25
C VAL A 230 10.30 -2.62 4.91
N LEU A 231 9.67 -3.79 4.95
CA LEU A 231 8.22 -3.92 4.74
C LEU A 231 7.42 -3.07 5.75
N ARG A 232 7.77 -3.13 7.05
CA ARG A 232 7.14 -2.28 8.07
C ARG A 232 7.44 -0.80 7.90
N ALA A 233 8.62 -0.44 7.40
CA ALA A 233 8.94 0.95 7.07
C ALA A 233 8.13 1.48 5.88
N ILE A 234 7.89 0.65 4.87
CA ILE A 234 7.02 0.99 3.74
C ILE A 234 5.59 1.23 4.23
N ASP A 235 5.05 0.36 5.10
CA ASP A 235 3.72 0.58 5.68
C ASP A 235 3.65 1.86 6.55
N ASP A 236 4.67 2.15 7.36
CA ASP A 236 4.76 3.41 8.12
C ASP A 236 4.83 4.65 7.20
N PHE A 237 5.63 4.59 6.13
CA PHE A 237 5.70 5.63 5.10
C PHE A 237 4.34 5.83 4.42
N CYS A 238 3.70 4.75 3.97
CA CYS A 238 2.39 4.82 3.31
C CYS A 238 1.34 5.45 4.23
N ASN A 239 1.26 5.00 5.49
CA ASN A 239 0.31 5.54 6.45
C ASN A 239 0.54 7.03 6.78
N LYS A 240 1.79 7.51 6.74
CA LYS A 240 2.13 8.91 7.00
C LYS A 240 1.97 9.82 5.77
N TRP A 241 2.25 9.33 4.57
CA TRP A 241 2.45 10.17 3.37
C TRP A 241 1.48 9.92 2.21
N HIS A 242 0.52 9.00 2.34
CA HIS A 242 -0.47 8.75 1.29
C HIS A 242 -1.16 10.03 0.81
N GLU A 243 -1.50 10.02 -0.48
CA GLU A 243 -2.25 11.12 -1.11
C GLU A 243 -3.75 11.00 -0.87
N ASN A 244 -4.43 12.14 -0.82
CA ASN A 244 -5.89 12.24 -0.85
C ASN A 244 -6.35 12.28 -2.32
N ILE A 245 -6.96 11.20 -2.80
CA ILE A 245 -7.36 11.04 -4.21
C ILE A 245 -8.39 12.10 -4.65
N SER A 246 -9.15 12.66 -3.71
CA SER A 246 -10.16 13.69 -3.97
C SER A 246 -9.54 14.98 -4.51
N GLU A 247 -8.29 15.30 -4.11
CA GLU A 247 -7.54 16.47 -4.57
C GLU A 247 -7.07 16.35 -6.02
N TYR A 248 -7.08 15.14 -6.57
CA TYR A 248 -6.73 14.86 -7.97
C TYR A 248 -7.96 14.81 -8.89
N THR A 249 -9.17 14.98 -8.36
CA THR A 249 -10.39 14.90 -9.17
C THR A 249 -10.49 16.00 -10.22
N CYS A 250 -11.15 15.66 -11.31
CA CYS A 250 -11.18 16.41 -12.55
C CYS A 250 -11.75 17.81 -12.38
N LEU A 251 -10.99 18.80 -12.85
CA LEU A 251 -11.36 20.22 -12.79
C LEU A 251 -12.68 20.55 -13.50
N CYS A 252 -13.18 19.70 -14.43
CA CYS A 252 -14.51 19.88 -15.05
C CYS A 252 -15.64 20.05 -14.04
N LYS A 253 -15.51 19.47 -12.83
CA LYS A 253 -16.51 19.57 -11.76
C LYS A 253 -16.77 21.03 -11.36
N ASN A 254 -15.72 21.85 -11.36
CA ASN A 254 -15.74 23.25 -10.92
C ASN A 254 -16.25 24.24 -11.99
N VAL A 255 -16.28 23.83 -13.27
CA VAL A 255 -16.69 24.69 -14.38
C VAL A 255 -18.21 24.63 -14.55
N ARG A 256 -18.91 25.78 -14.53
CA ARG A 256 -20.40 25.80 -14.64
C ARG A 256 -20.91 25.52 -16.06
N SER A 257 -20.19 25.97 -17.09
CA SER A 257 -20.57 25.84 -18.51
C SER A 257 -20.40 24.43 -19.09
N ILE A 258 -19.61 23.56 -18.45
CA ILE A 258 -19.50 22.16 -18.85
C ILE A 258 -20.74 21.41 -18.35
N THR A 259 -21.63 21.03 -19.26
CA THR A 259 -22.82 20.23 -18.96
C THR A 259 -22.48 18.75 -18.77
N ASN A 260 -21.66 18.19 -19.67
CA ASN A 260 -21.36 16.76 -19.75
C ASN A 260 -20.23 16.30 -18.78
N LYS A 261 -20.22 16.77 -17.53
CA LYS A 261 -19.15 16.51 -16.54
C LYS A 261 -18.85 15.02 -16.35
N CYS A 262 -17.63 14.70 -15.92
CA CYS A 262 -17.24 13.36 -15.48
C CYS A 262 -17.34 13.23 -13.96
N SER A 263 -17.37 12.01 -13.42
CA SER A 263 -17.59 11.70 -12.00
C SER A 263 -16.38 11.97 -11.09
N GLY A 264 -15.47 12.85 -11.51
CA GLY A 264 -14.19 13.13 -10.84
C GLY A 264 -12.99 12.49 -11.55
N PHE A 265 -13.17 11.44 -12.34
CA PHE A 265 -12.17 10.92 -13.28
C PHE A 265 -12.84 10.71 -14.63
N GLY A 266 -12.07 10.55 -15.71
CA GLY A 266 -12.58 10.59 -17.09
C GLY A 266 -13.60 9.49 -17.42
N LYS A 267 -14.22 9.58 -18.59
CA LYS A 267 -15.26 8.66 -19.06
C LYS A 267 -14.70 7.50 -19.88
N GLU A 268 -13.42 7.19 -19.71
CA GLU A 268 -12.71 6.09 -20.36
C GLU A 268 -12.80 6.15 -21.92
N ARG A 269 -12.98 7.37 -22.46
CA ARG A 269 -13.15 7.62 -23.89
C ARG A 269 -11.83 7.56 -24.66
N TYR A 270 -11.96 7.23 -25.94
CA TYR A 270 -10.88 7.26 -26.94
C TYR A 270 -9.69 6.35 -26.62
N LYS A 271 -9.97 5.23 -25.92
CA LYS A 271 -9.05 4.10 -25.83
C LYS A 271 -8.62 3.66 -27.24
N ASP A 272 -7.33 3.40 -27.40
CA ASP A 272 -6.69 3.00 -28.67
C ASP A 272 -6.78 4.02 -29.81
N GLN A 273 -7.16 5.27 -29.54
CA GLN A 273 -7.13 6.37 -30.52
C GLN A 273 -5.98 7.34 -30.27
N TYR A 274 -5.38 7.85 -31.35
CA TYR A 274 -4.20 8.72 -31.29
C TYR A 274 -4.43 10.03 -32.04
N ASN A 275 -3.80 11.11 -31.58
CA ASN A 275 -3.82 12.42 -32.24
C ASN A 275 -2.83 12.51 -33.43
N SER A 276 -1.81 11.64 -33.47
CA SER A 276 -0.76 11.64 -34.49
C SER A 276 -0.07 10.26 -34.51
N THR A 277 0.61 9.97 -35.63
CA THR A 277 1.63 8.92 -35.71
C THR A 277 2.98 9.43 -35.16
N PRO A 278 3.90 8.55 -34.73
CA PRO A 278 3.66 7.12 -34.44
C PRO A 278 2.70 6.93 -33.25
N HIS A 279 2.07 5.76 -33.12
CA HIS A 279 1.13 5.48 -32.02
C HIS A 279 1.86 5.26 -30.68
N VAL A 280 2.31 6.36 -30.08
CA VAL A 280 3.00 6.42 -28.79
C VAL A 280 2.16 7.18 -27.76
N GLU A 281 2.37 6.91 -26.47
CA GLU A 281 1.52 7.41 -25.37
C GLU A 281 1.37 8.95 -25.35
N ARG A 282 2.39 9.71 -25.79
CA ARG A 282 2.31 11.18 -25.88
C ARG A 282 1.22 11.70 -26.83
N TYR A 283 0.74 10.87 -27.75
CA TYR A 283 -0.37 11.18 -28.67
C TYR A 283 -1.65 10.37 -28.37
N HIS A 284 -1.61 9.44 -27.42
CA HIS A 284 -2.76 8.60 -27.05
C HIS A 284 -3.86 9.46 -26.40
N LYS A 285 -5.07 9.37 -26.93
CA LYS A 285 -6.23 10.19 -26.57
C LYS A 285 -6.97 9.70 -25.32
N TYR A 286 -6.56 8.58 -24.75
CA TYR A 286 -7.36 7.83 -23.80
C TYR A 286 -7.51 8.52 -22.43
N GLU A 287 -8.77 8.68 -22.00
CA GLU A 287 -9.11 9.08 -20.63
C GLU A 287 -8.86 7.93 -19.63
N ARG A 288 -7.63 7.80 -19.11
CA ARG A 288 -7.27 6.71 -18.17
C ARG A 288 -8.23 6.64 -16.96
N PRO A 289 -8.53 5.45 -16.42
CA PRO A 289 -9.61 5.21 -15.45
C PRO A 289 -9.32 5.66 -14.00
N GLY A 290 -8.47 6.69 -13.83
CA GLY A 290 -8.03 7.18 -12.53
C GLY A 290 -6.73 7.97 -12.65
N ILE A 291 -6.00 8.11 -11.54
CA ILE A 291 -4.64 8.68 -11.50
C ILE A 291 -3.64 7.53 -11.33
N HIS A 292 -2.50 7.62 -12.02
CA HIS A 292 -1.45 6.62 -11.99
C HIS A 292 -0.83 6.50 -10.59
N ARG A 293 -0.76 5.29 -10.05
CA ARG A 293 -0.33 5.01 -8.67
C ARG A 293 1.11 5.44 -8.40
N THR A 294 2.01 5.25 -9.36
CA THR A 294 3.42 5.66 -9.27
C THR A 294 3.54 7.19 -9.17
N LEU A 295 2.69 7.94 -9.87
CA LEU A 295 2.65 9.40 -9.78
C LEU A 295 2.26 9.87 -8.38
N LEU A 296 1.25 9.26 -7.76
CA LEU A 296 0.81 9.58 -6.39
C LEU A 296 1.97 9.39 -5.40
N TRP A 297 2.64 8.25 -5.43
CA TRP A 297 3.76 7.95 -4.52
C TRP A 297 5.03 8.79 -4.81
N GLY A 298 5.21 9.26 -6.05
CA GLY A 298 6.17 10.33 -6.37
C GLY A 298 5.86 11.62 -5.60
N VAL A 299 4.60 12.07 -5.59
CA VAL A 299 4.17 13.25 -4.82
C VAL A 299 4.31 13.02 -3.31
N SER A 300 4.00 11.82 -2.80
CA SER A 300 4.18 11.47 -1.39
C SER A 300 5.63 11.59 -0.93
N ALA A 301 6.59 11.08 -1.73
CA ALA A 301 8.02 11.21 -1.43
C ALA A 301 8.48 12.67 -1.52
N LEU A 302 8.03 13.43 -2.52
CA LEU A 302 8.32 14.87 -2.61
C LEU A 302 7.83 15.64 -1.36
N ARG A 303 6.60 15.37 -0.89
CA ARG A 303 6.07 15.94 0.36
C ARG A 303 6.91 15.54 1.57
N TYR A 304 7.37 14.29 1.63
CA TYR A 304 8.31 13.83 2.65
C TYR A 304 9.61 14.64 2.63
N TYR A 305 10.31 14.73 1.48
CA TYR A 305 11.57 15.47 1.39
C TYR A 305 11.41 16.98 1.69
N LEU A 306 10.32 17.59 1.24
CA LEU A 306 9.99 18.98 1.60
C LEU A 306 9.76 19.14 3.10
N SER A 307 9.19 18.17 3.81
CA SER A 307 9.01 18.25 5.27
C SER A 307 10.31 18.23 6.08
N GLN A 308 11.44 17.82 5.48
CA GLN A 308 12.74 17.75 6.15
C GLN A 308 13.45 19.11 6.25
N GLN A 309 12.84 20.19 5.74
CA GLN A 309 13.37 21.56 5.79
C GLN A 309 12.24 22.60 5.84
N SER A 310 12.58 23.86 6.11
CA SER A 310 11.61 24.94 6.37
C SER A 310 11.44 25.96 5.23
N ILE A 311 12.37 25.99 4.26
CA ILE A 311 12.46 27.02 3.22
C ILE A 311 11.38 26.83 2.17
N TYR A 312 11.36 25.68 1.49
CA TYR A 312 10.38 25.38 0.47
C TYR A 312 9.22 24.59 1.06
N LYS A 313 7.98 24.90 0.69
CA LYS A 313 6.83 24.10 1.11
C LYS A 313 5.93 23.78 -0.06
N TYR A 314 5.41 22.56 -0.04
CA TYR A 314 4.24 22.15 -0.80
C TYR A 314 3.03 22.99 -0.36
N LEU A 315 2.31 23.60 -1.30
CA LEU A 315 1.05 24.30 -1.00
C LEU A 315 -0.17 23.46 -1.36
N HIS A 316 -0.39 23.20 -2.65
CA HIS A 316 -1.54 22.45 -3.16
C HIS A 316 -1.29 21.93 -4.57
N LYS A 317 -2.12 20.98 -5.03
CA LYS A 317 -2.22 20.62 -6.45
C LYS A 317 -3.05 21.71 -7.16
N THR A 318 -2.54 22.31 -8.23
CA THR A 318 -3.35 23.19 -9.10
C THR A 318 -4.15 22.37 -10.11
N ALA A 319 -3.66 21.16 -10.47
CA ALA A 319 -4.43 20.17 -11.19
C ALA A 319 -3.93 18.74 -10.95
N GLY A 320 -4.86 17.81 -10.76
CA GLY A 320 -4.66 16.38 -11.03
C GLY A 320 -5.24 16.04 -12.40
N TYR A 321 -6.46 15.49 -12.41
CA TYR A 321 -7.12 15.04 -13.62
C TYR A 321 -7.71 16.19 -14.47
N ARG A 322 -7.67 16.05 -15.80
CA ARG A 322 -8.41 16.87 -16.77
C ARG A 322 -8.95 15.94 -17.87
N CYS A 323 -10.27 15.80 -17.97
CA CYS A 323 -10.94 15.02 -19.01
C CYS A 323 -11.11 15.84 -20.31
N TRP A 324 -11.54 15.22 -21.41
CA TRP A 324 -11.76 15.91 -22.69
C TRP A 324 -12.76 17.06 -22.61
N GLU A 325 -13.78 17.00 -21.74
CA GLU A 325 -14.71 18.13 -21.57
C GLU A 325 -14.01 19.38 -21.06
N HIS A 326 -13.12 19.21 -20.06
CA HIS A 326 -12.32 20.30 -19.52
C HIS A 326 -11.26 20.76 -20.52
N ASN A 327 -10.62 19.83 -21.21
CA ASN A 327 -9.63 20.17 -22.23
C ASN A 327 -10.25 20.94 -23.40
N ASN A 328 -11.40 20.51 -23.92
CA ASN A 328 -12.11 21.17 -25.01
C ASN A 328 -12.58 22.57 -24.59
N HIS A 329 -13.12 22.72 -23.38
CA HIS A 329 -13.48 24.03 -22.82
C HIS A 329 -12.30 25.01 -22.77
N GLU A 330 -11.11 24.49 -22.47
CA GLU A 330 -9.89 25.27 -22.27
C GLU A 330 -8.98 25.31 -23.52
N GLY A 331 -9.45 24.82 -24.67
CA GLY A 331 -8.68 24.79 -25.93
C GLY A 331 -7.42 23.91 -25.91
N ARG A 332 -7.34 22.89 -25.03
CA ARG A 332 -6.16 22.04 -24.83
C ARG A 332 -6.24 20.72 -25.60
N LEU A 333 -5.16 20.37 -26.29
CA LEU A 333 -5.01 19.09 -27.03
C LEU A 333 -4.18 18.02 -26.29
N THR A 334 -3.51 18.38 -25.18
CA THR A 334 -2.62 17.49 -24.42
C THR A 334 -3.36 16.52 -23.50
N THR A 335 -3.00 15.23 -23.52
CA THR A 335 -3.62 14.18 -22.70
C THR A 335 -2.83 13.86 -21.42
N ASN A 336 -1.80 14.64 -21.06
CA ASN A 336 -0.98 14.40 -19.85
C ASN A 336 -1.85 14.27 -18.58
N HIS A 337 -2.79 15.20 -18.37
CA HIS A 337 -3.68 15.19 -17.21
C HIS A 337 -4.84 14.19 -17.30
N MET A 338 -4.91 13.35 -18.33
CA MET A 338 -5.84 12.21 -18.36
C MET A 338 -5.26 11.04 -17.56
N GLY A 339 -4.98 11.29 -16.28
CA GLY A 339 -4.49 10.30 -15.32
C GLY A 339 -2.98 10.24 -15.07
N LYS A 340 -2.16 10.90 -15.89
CA LYS A 340 -0.69 10.69 -15.91
C LYS A 340 0.14 11.86 -15.38
N ALA A 341 -0.48 12.98 -15.02
CA ALA A 341 0.22 14.20 -14.63
C ALA A 341 -0.42 14.93 -13.45
N VAL A 342 0.40 15.74 -12.77
CA VAL A 342 0.02 16.61 -11.66
C VAL A 342 0.76 17.94 -11.76
N ASP A 343 0.03 19.03 -11.58
CA ASP A 343 0.59 20.39 -11.46
C ASP A 343 0.61 20.78 -9.97
N ILE A 344 1.78 21.15 -9.42
CA ILE A 344 1.98 21.41 -7.98
C ILE A 344 2.47 22.84 -7.72
N GLN A 345 1.80 23.52 -6.80
CA GLN A 345 2.14 24.86 -6.33
C GLN A 345 3.03 24.83 -5.08
N PHE A 346 3.99 25.75 -5.02
CA PHE A 346 4.96 25.87 -3.93
C PHE A 346 5.01 27.27 -3.33
N SER A 347 5.58 27.38 -2.13
CA SER A 347 6.02 28.62 -1.47
C SER A 347 7.50 28.56 -1.08
N LYS A 348 8.14 29.73 -0.97
CA LYS A 348 9.47 29.90 -0.35
C LYS A 348 9.34 30.82 0.87
N ASN A 349 9.77 30.38 2.04
CA ASN A 349 9.69 31.09 3.33
C ASN A 349 8.28 31.57 3.70
N GLY A 350 7.23 30.87 3.26
CA GLY A 350 5.82 31.26 3.44
C GLY A 350 5.21 31.94 2.21
N GLU A 351 6.01 32.61 1.39
CA GLU A 351 5.53 33.36 0.21
C GLU A 351 5.20 32.43 -0.97
N PRO A 352 3.96 32.42 -1.49
CA PRO A 352 3.58 31.60 -2.64
C PRO A 352 4.28 32.03 -3.95
N ILE A 353 4.80 31.05 -4.70
CA ILE A 353 5.47 31.26 -6.00
C ILE A 353 4.42 31.39 -7.11
N VAL A 354 3.62 32.45 -7.09
CA VAL A 354 2.42 32.61 -7.93
C VAL A 354 2.56 33.66 -9.04
N GLY A 355 1.68 33.54 -10.04
CA GLY A 355 1.60 34.47 -11.18
C GLY A 355 2.67 34.25 -12.25
N LYS A 356 2.46 34.85 -13.42
CA LYS A 356 3.36 34.73 -14.58
C LYS A 356 4.52 35.72 -14.49
N LYS A 357 5.54 35.39 -13.68
CA LYS A 357 6.67 36.26 -13.35
C LYS A 357 8.02 35.60 -13.68
N SER A 358 8.94 36.34 -14.28
CA SER A 358 10.32 35.87 -14.53
C SER A 358 11.07 35.53 -13.24
N SER A 359 10.80 36.26 -12.15
CA SER A 359 11.35 36.03 -10.80
C SER A 359 11.04 34.65 -10.21
N ASN A 360 9.99 33.97 -10.70
CA ASN A 360 9.65 32.63 -10.24
C ASN A 360 10.56 31.55 -10.83
N LEU A 361 11.12 31.78 -12.03
CA LEU A 361 11.85 30.76 -12.78
C LEU A 361 13.12 30.26 -12.07
N PRO A 362 13.95 31.11 -11.42
CA PRO A 362 15.06 30.64 -10.58
C PRO A 362 14.58 29.79 -9.40
N LEU A 363 13.43 30.12 -8.80
CA LEU A 363 12.89 29.39 -7.65
C LEU A 363 12.38 28.00 -8.05
N LEU A 364 11.74 27.88 -9.22
CA LEU A 364 11.30 26.59 -9.78
C LEU A 364 12.51 25.71 -10.15
N LYS A 365 13.58 26.30 -10.71
CA LYS A 365 14.87 25.61 -10.92
C LYS A 365 15.48 25.13 -9.61
N GLU A 366 15.55 25.97 -8.57
CA GLU A 366 16.01 25.53 -7.24
C GLU A 366 15.19 24.35 -6.69
N ILE A 367 13.86 24.36 -6.85
CA ILE A 367 12.98 23.28 -6.40
C ILE A 367 13.23 21.99 -7.19
N ARG A 368 13.37 22.10 -8.53
CA ARG A 368 13.74 20.99 -9.40
C ARG A 368 15.05 20.35 -8.95
N ASP A 369 16.11 21.14 -8.88
CA ASP A 369 17.48 20.67 -8.64
C ASP A 369 17.62 20.08 -7.23
N LYS A 370 17.03 20.72 -6.22
CA LYS A 370 17.16 20.31 -4.81
C LYS A 370 16.26 19.15 -4.42
N PHE A 371 15.13 18.93 -5.13
CA PHE A 371 14.14 17.92 -4.74
C PHE A 371 13.80 16.92 -5.85
N TYR A 372 13.33 17.37 -7.01
CA TYR A 372 12.84 16.48 -8.06
C TYR A 372 13.97 15.69 -8.74
N GLU A 373 14.99 16.36 -9.28
CA GLU A 373 16.12 15.67 -9.92
C GLU A 373 16.92 14.88 -8.88
N LYS A 374 17.22 15.49 -7.73
CA LYS A 374 18.02 14.88 -6.65
C LYS A 374 17.39 13.63 -6.03
N TYR A 375 16.08 13.62 -5.79
CA TYR A 375 15.45 12.53 -5.03
C TYR A 375 14.49 11.66 -5.85
N LEU A 376 13.86 12.16 -6.91
CA LEU A 376 12.89 11.39 -7.72
C LEU A 376 13.49 10.89 -9.05
N ASP A 377 14.74 11.25 -9.37
CA ASP A 377 15.38 11.05 -10.69
C ASP A 377 14.51 11.55 -11.85
N THR A 378 13.86 12.71 -11.67
CA THR A 378 13.02 13.28 -12.73
C THR A 378 13.86 13.77 -13.91
N LYS A 379 13.35 13.63 -15.14
CA LYS A 379 13.98 14.21 -16.33
C LYS A 379 13.30 15.52 -16.74
N TYR A 380 14.10 16.49 -17.13
CA TYR A 380 13.61 17.82 -17.53
C TYR A 380 13.31 17.85 -19.04
N GLN A 381 12.16 18.41 -19.42
CA GLN A 381 11.69 18.49 -20.82
C GLN A 381 11.57 17.12 -21.53
N TRP A 382 11.33 16.05 -20.77
CA TRP A 382 11.26 14.65 -21.27
C TRP A 382 12.55 14.14 -21.94
N VAL A 383 13.67 14.89 -21.87
CA VAL A 383 14.98 14.47 -22.43
C VAL A 383 15.48 13.24 -21.66
N ASP A 384 15.75 12.15 -22.38
CA ASP A 384 16.06 10.83 -21.81
C ASP A 384 15.00 10.33 -20.79
N GLY A 385 13.75 10.77 -20.95
CA GLY A 385 12.63 10.54 -20.03
C GLY A 385 12.10 9.11 -19.95
N LYS A 386 12.61 8.16 -20.76
CA LYS A 386 12.04 6.81 -20.87
C LYS A 386 11.97 6.13 -19.51
N ASN A 387 10.76 5.72 -19.10
CA ASN A 387 10.47 5.11 -17.81
C ASN A 387 10.81 5.99 -16.59
N ASN A 388 10.95 7.31 -16.74
CA ASN A 388 11.20 8.26 -15.64
C ASN A 388 10.03 9.23 -15.47
N PHE A 389 9.87 9.76 -14.26
CA PHE A 389 9.08 10.97 -14.07
C PHE A 389 9.67 12.09 -14.91
N SER A 390 8.83 12.87 -15.56
CA SER A 390 9.27 14.00 -16.39
C SER A 390 8.65 15.31 -15.94
N LEU A 391 9.38 16.41 -16.12
CA LEU A 391 8.95 17.77 -15.80
C LEU A 391 8.83 18.63 -17.05
N GLU A 392 7.79 19.45 -17.13
CA GLU A 392 7.67 20.48 -18.18
C GLU A 392 8.75 21.57 -18.04
N PRO A 393 9.17 22.19 -19.15
CA PRO A 393 10.06 23.35 -19.12
C PRO A 393 9.51 24.50 -18.28
N PHE A 394 10.38 25.18 -17.54
CA PHE A 394 10.08 26.45 -16.89
C PHE A 394 10.30 27.62 -17.86
N GLY A 395 9.34 28.52 -17.99
CA GLY A 395 9.40 29.64 -18.92
C GLY A 395 8.15 30.54 -18.89
N LEU A 396 8.12 31.55 -19.75
CA LEU A 396 6.95 32.45 -19.91
C LEU A 396 6.27 32.28 -21.28
N SER A 397 6.79 31.42 -22.15
CA SER A 397 6.23 31.10 -23.46
C SER A 397 5.11 30.06 -23.38
N SER A 398 4.40 29.84 -24.49
CA SER A 398 3.46 28.72 -24.59
C SER A 398 4.19 27.38 -24.41
N GLY A 399 3.52 26.39 -23.81
CA GLY A 399 4.11 25.08 -23.52
C GLY A 399 5.16 25.06 -22.39
N THR A 400 5.19 26.10 -21.54
CA THR A 400 6.09 26.18 -20.37
C THR A 400 5.32 26.56 -19.10
N THR A 401 5.92 26.30 -17.94
CA THR A 401 5.33 26.55 -16.61
C THR A 401 6.07 27.69 -15.88
N TRP A 402 5.35 28.52 -15.11
CA TRP A 402 5.88 29.77 -14.53
C TRP A 402 5.56 30.01 -13.04
N SER A 403 4.82 29.11 -12.40
CA SER A 403 4.43 29.22 -10.98
C SER A 403 4.21 27.88 -10.30
N TRP A 404 3.82 26.85 -11.06
CA TRP A 404 3.77 25.46 -10.62
C TRP A 404 4.91 24.65 -11.25
N VAL A 405 5.14 23.44 -10.74
CA VAL A 405 5.89 22.39 -11.43
C VAL A 405 4.90 21.34 -11.95
N HIS A 406 4.94 21.04 -13.24
CA HIS A 406 4.27 19.87 -13.82
C HIS A 406 5.16 18.65 -13.61
N MET A 407 4.59 17.54 -13.16
CA MET A 407 5.25 16.24 -13.15
C MET A 407 4.34 15.19 -13.79
N ASP A 408 4.87 14.39 -14.70
CA ASP A 408 4.13 13.34 -15.39
C ASP A 408 4.90 12.01 -15.53
N VAL A 409 4.17 10.95 -15.91
CA VAL A 409 4.69 9.61 -16.25
C VAL A 409 4.44 9.23 -17.72
N ARG A 410 4.32 10.21 -18.64
CA ARG A 410 3.93 9.95 -20.05
C ARG A 410 4.96 9.12 -20.82
N GLU A 411 6.23 9.17 -20.42
CA GLU A 411 7.36 8.49 -21.06
C GLU A 411 7.58 7.06 -20.50
N PHE A 412 6.66 6.56 -19.67
CA PHE A 412 6.62 5.14 -19.30
C PHE A 412 6.21 4.29 -20.51
N GLU A 413 6.83 3.12 -20.66
CA GLU A 413 6.41 2.13 -21.66
C GLU A 413 4.95 1.70 -21.43
N ASN A 414 4.20 1.44 -22.50
CA ASN A 414 2.74 1.19 -22.42
C ASN A 414 2.33 0.12 -21.40
N LYS A 415 3.14 -0.95 -21.21
CA LYS A 415 2.95 -1.99 -20.19
C LYS A 415 2.94 -1.49 -18.73
N PHE A 416 3.51 -0.32 -18.48
CA PHE A 416 3.52 0.38 -17.19
C PHE A 416 2.41 1.44 -17.08
N LEU A 417 1.61 1.58 -18.15
CA LEU A 417 0.47 2.48 -18.25
C LEU A 417 -0.82 1.70 -18.56
N GLU A 418 -0.87 0.43 -18.16
CA GLU A 418 -2.10 -0.35 -18.17
C GLU A 418 -3.08 0.16 -17.11
N ASP A 419 -4.38 -0.07 -17.35
CA ASP A 419 -5.48 0.48 -16.54
C ASP A 419 -5.43 0.04 -15.07
N ILE A 420 -4.81 -1.11 -14.78
CA ILE A 420 -4.56 -1.62 -13.42
C ILE A 420 -3.67 -0.71 -12.55
N TYR A 421 -2.89 0.19 -13.17
CA TYR A 421 -2.05 1.15 -12.45
C TYR A 421 -2.74 2.49 -12.20
N PHE A 422 -4.00 2.66 -12.58
CA PHE A 422 -4.78 3.87 -12.34
C PHE A 422 -5.87 3.65 -11.29
N ILE A 423 -6.01 4.58 -10.35
CA ILE A 423 -7.00 4.47 -9.26
C ILE A 423 -7.89 5.70 -9.15
N LYS A 424 -9.14 5.47 -8.76
CA LYS A 424 -10.19 6.50 -8.59
C LYS A 424 -10.82 6.53 -7.20
N THR A 425 -10.36 5.71 -6.24
CA THR A 425 -10.93 5.59 -4.89
C THR A 425 -9.84 5.60 -3.81
N GLN A 426 -10.15 6.17 -2.63
CA GLN A 426 -9.15 6.44 -1.58
C GLN A 426 -8.56 5.15 -0.98
N ASN A 427 -9.38 4.12 -0.83
CA ASN A 427 -8.96 2.81 -0.29
C ASN A 427 -7.89 2.12 -1.15
N LEU A 428 -7.79 2.44 -2.44
CA LEU A 428 -6.80 1.84 -3.36
C LEU A 428 -5.46 2.61 -3.40
N VAL A 429 -5.33 3.76 -2.72
CA VAL A 429 -4.07 4.53 -2.68
C VAL A 429 -2.99 3.74 -1.93
N ILE A 430 -3.28 3.36 -0.69
CA ILE A 430 -2.46 2.40 0.09
C ILE A 430 -2.81 0.97 -0.31
N GLY A 431 -4.11 0.67 -0.47
CA GLY A 431 -4.57 -0.70 -0.60
C GLY A 431 -4.28 -1.51 0.67
N LYS A 432 -3.86 -2.76 0.48
CA LYS A 432 -3.47 -3.67 1.56
C LYS A 432 -2.12 -3.26 2.18
N PRO A 433 -1.90 -3.39 3.51
CA PRO A 433 -0.58 -3.28 4.11
C PRO A 433 0.40 -4.22 3.42
N ILE A 434 1.60 -3.74 3.11
CA ILE A 434 2.58 -4.50 2.32
C ILE A 434 3.10 -5.72 3.08
N ILE A 435 3.15 -5.66 4.41
CA ILE A 435 3.49 -6.85 5.21
C ILE A 435 2.38 -7.91 5.18
N GLN A 436 1.11 -7.53 5.10
CA GLN A 436 0.01 -8.49 4.93
C GLN A 436 0.03 -9.10 3.53
N LEU A 437 0.26 -8.28 2.49
CA LEU A 437 0.46 -8.78 1.13
C LEU A 437 1.63 -9.77 1.06
N ALA A 438 2.74 -9.48 1.73
CA ALA A 438 3.88 -10.38 1.80
C ALA A 438 3.52 -11.72 2.48
N GLN A 439 2.75 -11.70 3.58
CA GLN A 439 2.28 -12.94 4.23
C GLN A 439 1.39 -13.78 3.31
N GLU A 440 0.44 -13.17 2.61
CA GLU A 440 -0.48 -13.84 1.68
C GLU A 440 0.25 -14.43 0.46
N LEU A 441 1.33 -13.79 0.00
CA LEU A 441 2.20 -14.27 -1.08
C LEU A 441 3.29 -15.26 -0.59
N GLY A 442 3.20 -15.76 0.65
CA GLY A 442 4.10 -16.79 1.18
C GLY A 442 5.44 -16.28 1.74
N TYR A 443 5.69 -14.98 1.77
CA TYR A 443 6.93 -14.36 2.26
C TYR A 443 7.01 -14.28 3.80
N LEU A 444 6.48 -15.29 4.52
CA LEU A 444 6.46 -15.36 5.99
C LEU A 444 7.88 -15.21 6.59
N ASN A 445 8.86 -15.90 6.01
CA ASN A 445 10.27 -15.84 6.42
C ASN A 445 10.89 -14.43 6.24
N VAL A 446 10.39 -13.65 5.28
CA VAL A 446 10.80 -12.25 5.08
C VAL A 446 10.19 -11.36 6.17
N CYS A 447 8.90 -11.56 6.44
CA CYS A 447 8.15 -10.77 7.43
C CYS A 447 8.74 -10.86 8.84
N ILE A 448 9.15 -12.07 9.25
CA ILE A 448 9.84 -12.32 10.53
C ILE A 448 11.33 -11.97 10.50
N CYS A 449 11.93 -11.78 9.31
CA CYS A 449 13.34 -11.41 9.22
C CYS A 449 13.56 -9.96 9.62
N ASN A 450 14.11 -9.80 10.82
CA ASN A 450 14.53 -8.52 11.36
C ASN A 450 16.04 -8.35 11.16
N SER A 451 16.46 -7.75 10.05
CA SER A 451 17.73 -7.02 10.06
C SER A 451 17.60 -5.83 11.00
N SER A 452 18.63 -5.57 11.79
CA SER A 452 18.66 -4.49 12.79
C SER A 452 18.46 -3.11 12.14
N GLY A 453 17.84 -2.18 12.86
CA GLY A 453 17.73 -0.78 12.43
C GLY A 453 16.35 -0.16 12.66
N PHE A 454 15.37 -0.47 11.82
CA PHE A 454 14.10 0.26 11.81
C PHE A 454 13.14 -0.19 12.93
N LYS A 455 12.98 0.67 13.93
CA LYS A 455 11.78 0.75 14.77
C LYS A 455 10.90 1.88 14.21
N PRO A 456 9.61 1.64 13.90
CA PRO A 456 8.70 2.74 13.62
C PRO A 456 8.75 3.74 14.76
N GLN A 457 8.75 5.04 14.46
CA GLN A 457 8.49 6.03 15.50
C GLN A 457 7.10 5.75 16.08
N GLU A 458 7.02 5.51 17.38
CA GLU A 458 5.77 5.45 18.10
C GLU A 458 5.06 6.81 17.96
N LYS A 459 4.14 6.90 16.98
CA LYS A 459 2.92 7.66 17.23
C LYS A 459 2.35 7.08 18.53
N LYS A 460 2.10 7.92 19.53
CA LYS A 460 1.18 7.56 20.62
C LYS A 460 -0.06 7.02 19.94
N SER A 461 -0.33 5.73 20.15
CA SER A 461 -1.43 5.06 19.46
C SER A 461 -2.72 5.76 19.81
N GLU A 462 -3.48 6.17 18.79
CA GLU A 462 -4.92 6.28 18.95
C GLU A 462 -5.43 4.86 19.19
N GLU A 463 -5.46 4.45 20.46
CA GLU A 463 -6.07 3.19 20.85
C GLU A 463 -7.54 3.18 20.43
N ASN A 464 -8.02 1.98 20.11
CA ASN A 464 -9.40 1.69 19.73
C ASN A 464 -10.43 2.61 20.41
N LYS A 465 -11.16 3.40 19.60
CA LYS A 465 -12.37 4.13 20.01
C LYS A 465 -13.52 3.17 20.34
N ASN A 466 -13.35 2.33 21.37
CA ASN A 466 -14.43 1.66 22.10
C ASN A 466 -14.00 0.94 23.39
N ARG A 467 -12.93 1.37 24.08
CA ARG A 467 -12.74 1.04 25.51
C ARG A 467 -12.95 2.28 26.37
N ARG A 468 -13.87 2.20 27.32
CA ARG A 468 -13.96 3.17 28.43
C ARG A 468 -12.65 3.07 29.23
N VAL A 469 -11.99 4.20 29.41
CA VAL A 469 -10.78 4.32 30.23
C VAL A 469 -11.21 4.72 31.64
N ASP A 470 -10.58 4.16 32.68
CA ASP A 470 -10.86 4.53 34.08
C ASP A 470 -10.58 6.03 34.30
N PRO A 471 -11.58 6.84 34.71
CA PRO A 471 -11.40 8.28 34.96
C PRO A 471 -10.27 8.62 35.94
N LYS A 472 -9.92 7.71 36.87
CA LYS A 472 -8.80 7.90 37.81
C LYS A 472 -7.45 7.92 37.09
N THR A 473 -7.33 7.20 35.98
CA THR A 473 -6.09 7.08 35.18
C THR A 473 -5.88 8.25 34.22
N LEU A 474 -6.93 9.00 33.89
CA LEU A 474 -6.86 10.16 33.00
C LEU A 474 -5.95 11.24 33.59
N LYS A 475 -5.18 11.94 32.75
CA LYS A 475 -4.36 13.09 33.13
C LYS A 475 -4.62 14.22 32.15
N THR A 476 -4.80 15.46 32.62
CA THR A 476 -4.86 16.63 31.74
C THR A 476 -3.56 16.74 30.97
N SER A 477 -3.65 17.03 29.67
CA SER A 477 -2.49 17.47 28.91
C SER A 477 -2.19 18.94 29.22
N ASP A 478 -0.95 19.37 28.98
CA ASP A 478 -0.56 20.77 29.14
C ASP A 478 -1.42 21.71 28.26
N LYS A 479 -1.89 21.23 27.11
CA LYS A 479 -2.85 21.95 26.27
C LYS A 479 -4.21 22.14 26.94
N GLY A 480 -4.71 21.13 27.65
CA GLY A 480 -5.96 21.24 28.42
C GLY A 480 -5.81 22.16 29.62
N ILE A 481 -4.63 22.17 30.26
CA ILE A 481 -4.31 23.14 31.32
C ILE A 481 -4.29 24.56 30.76
N ASN A 482 -3.65 24.79 29.61
CA ASN A 482 -3.61 26.10 28.98
C ASN A 482 -5.00 26.57 28.53
N PHE A 483 -5.82 25.68 27.94
CA PHE A 483 -7.21 26.01 27.60
C PHE A 483 -8.01 26.55 28.78
N ILE A 484 -7.92 25.91 29.96
CA ILE A 484 -8.62 26.39 31.17
C ILE A 484 -8.07 27.76 31.61
N LYS A 485 -6.76 27.98 31.50
CA LYS A 485 -6.15 29.29 31.82
C LYS A 485 -6.61 30.41 30.90
N ASP A 486 -6.72 30.12 29.61
CA ASP A 486 -7.18 31.04 28.59
C ASP A 486 -8.69 31.34 28.73
N TRP A 487 -9.47 30.36 29.21
CA TRP A 487 -10.92 30.49 29.39
C TRP A 487 -11.32 31.22 30.68
N GLU A 488 -10.86 30.74 31.85
CA GLU A 488 -11.26 31.29 33.16
C GLU A 488 -10.65 32.67 33.43
N SER A 489 -9.52 32.99 32.78
CA SER A 489 -8.65 34.15 33.08
C SER A 489 -8.08 34.14 34.51
N PHE A 490 -6.86 34.66 34.68
CA PHE A 490 -6.23 34.69 36.00
C PHE A 490 -6.62 35.94 36.81
N LYS A 491 -7.32 35.76 37.94
CA LYS A 491 -7.53 36.81 38.94
C LYS A 491 -6.63 36.58 40.17
N SER A 492 -5.75 37.54 40.45
CA SER A 492 -4.70 37.44 41.46
C SER A 492 -5.17 37.53 42.91
N ASN A 493 -6.34 38.11 43.12
CA ASN A 493 -6.96 38.38 44.41
C ASN A 493 -8.30 37.64 44.51
N LEU A 494 -8.84 37.52 45.73
CA LEU A 494 -10.21 37.08 45.95
C LEU A 494 -11.19 37.99 45.16
N TYR A 495 -12.16 37.37 44.50
CA TYR A 495 -13.23 38.04 43.77
C TYR A 495 -14.54 37.27 43.93
N ASN A 496 -15.67 37.96 43.84
CA ASN A 496 -16.96 37.32 43.69
C ASN A 496 -17.13 36.90 42.23
N ASP A 497 -17.51 35.65 41.98
CA ASP A 497 -17.79 35.18 40.63
C ASP A 497 -19.10 35.74 40.05
N ASP A 498 -19.30 35.49 38.76
CA ASP A 498 -20.42 36.03 37.99
C ASP A 498 -21.67 35.14 38.10
N SER A 499 -21.75 34.25 39.12
CA SER A 499 -22.96 33.48 39.43
C SER A 499 -23.99 34.33 40.19
N ASP A 500 -25.27 33.95 40.14
CA ASP A 500 -26.36 34.63 40.86
C ASP A 500 -26.13 34.67 42.40
N GLU A 501 -25.35 33.73 42.93
CA GLU A 501 -24.98 33.62 44.35
C GLU A 501 -23.59 34.23 44.66
N HIS A 502 -22.95 34.89 43.67
CA HIS A 502 -21.72 35.68 43.75
C HIS A 502 -20.64 35.06 44.65
N HIS A 503 -20.18 33.86 44.32
CA HIS A 503 -19.33 33.06 45.20
C HIS A 503 -17.88 33.56 45.28
N CYS A 504 -17.29 33.48 46.48
CA CYS A 504 -15.91 33.89 46.70
C CYS A 504 -14.91 32.92 46.05
N THR A 505 -14.12 33.44 45.11
CA THR A 505 -13.31 32.70 44.15
C THR A 505 -11.93 33.35 43.97
N ILE A 506 -10.92 32.58 43.54
CA ILE A 506 -9.55 33.10 43.29
C ILE A 506 -8.84 32.36 42.15
N GLY A 507 -7.82 32.97 41.55
CA GLY A 507 -6.96 32.32 40.56
C GLY A 507 -7.66 32.08 39.22
N TYR A 508 -7.76 30.81 38.81
CA TYR A 508 -8.48 30.38 37.61
C TYR A 508 -9.77 29.65 38.04
N GLY A 509 -10.76 30.39 38.55
CA GLY A 509 -12.05 29.83 38.97
C GLY A 509 -12.02 28.92 40.22
N HIS A 510 -11.01 29.03 41.11
CA HIS A 510 -10.97 28.23 42.34
C HIS A 510 -11.98 28.76 43.36
N LEU A 511 -13.10 28.04 43.53
CA LEU A 511 -14.13 28.33 44.52
C LEU A 511 -13.57 28.15 45.94
N VAL A 512 -13.49 29.26 46.70
CA VAL A 512 -13.01 29.26 48.09
C VAL A 512 -14.15 28.90 49.05
N HIS A 513 -15.31 29.55 48.89
CA HIS A 513 -16.56 29.18 49.56
C HIS A 513 -17.78 29.75 48.82
N ARG A 514 -18.97 29.24 49.15
CA ARG A 514 -20.24 29.78 48.63
C ARG A 514 -20.57 31.13 49.27
N GLY A 515 -21.26 31.97 48.53
CA GLY A 515 -21.60 33.35 48.89
C GLY A 515 -20.42 34.33 48.76
N PRO A 516 -20.69 35.65 48.83
CA PRO A 516 -19.68 36.69 48.63
C PRO A 516 -18.49 36.62 49.58
N CYS A 517 -17.32 37.02 49.10
CA CYS A 517 -16.14 37.26 49.92
C CYS A 517 -16.49 38.26 51.03
N ASN A 518 -16.19 37.88 52.26
CA ASN A 518 -16.63 38.57 53.48
C ASN A 518 -15.49 38.89 54.45
N GLY A 519 -14.24 38.57 54.09
CA GLY A 519 -13.06 38.88 54.89
C GLY A 519 -12.73 37.83 55.96
N ASN A 520 -13.51 36.75 56.12
CA ASN A 520 -13.22 35.64 57.04
C ASN A 520 -12.51 34.46 56.36
N GLU A 521 -12.07 34.60 55.11
CA GLU A 521 -11.37 33.56 54.37
C GLU A 521 -10.03 33.22 55.06
N SER A 522 -9.55 31.99 54.89
CA SER A 522 -8.27 31.56 55.48
C SER A 522 -7.12 32.47 55.02
N GLU A 523 -6.18 32.74 55.94
CA GLU A 523 -4.95 33.50 55.66
C GLU A 523 -4.13 32.91 54.50
N GLU A 524 -4.29 31.62 54.21
CA GLU A 524 -3.72 30.97 53.03
C GLU A 524 -4.21 31.60 51.71
N PHE A 525 -5.51 31.94 51.62
CA PHE A 525 -6.11 32.57 50.45
C PHE A 525 -5.89 34.09 50.40
N LYS A 526 -5.72 34.74 51.55
CA LYS A 526 -5.41 36.18 51.64
C LYS A 526 -3.96 36.51 51.27
N LYS A 527 -3.02 35.56 51.37
CA LYS A 527 -1.56 35.78 51.16
C LYS A 527 -0.97 35.12 49.90
N VAL A 528 -1.80 34.79 48.91
CA VAL A 528 -1.48 33.89 47.78
C VAL A 528 -0.26 34.28 46.92
N LEU A 529 0.23 35.53 46.96
CA LEU A 529 1.30 36.00 46.06
C LEU A 529 2.68 36.35 46.67
N GLN A 530 3.02 35.88 47.88
CA GLN A 530 4.43 35.87 48.30
C GLN A 530 5.22 34.58 47.96
N LYS A 531 4.56 33.47 47.58
CA LYS A 531 5.24 32.17 47.32
C LYS A 531 4.80 31.41 46.06
N LYS A 532 4.55 32.11 44.94
CA LYS A 532 4.49 31.57 43.54
C LYS A 532 3.81 30.18 43.37
N LYS A 533 2.58 29.96 43.90
CA LYS A 533 1.87 28.66 43.76
C LYS A 533 0.42 28.67 43.23
N PRO A 534 -0.01 29.57 42.31
CA PRO A 534 -1.36 29.50 41.73
C PRO A 534 -1.62 28.20 40.93
N GLN A 535 -0.56 27.54 40.43
CA GLN A 535 -0.65 26.25 39.75
C GLN A 535 -1.08 25.10 40.70
N ASN A 536 -0.93 25.27 42.02
CA ASN A 536 -1.31 24.25 43.00
C ASN A 536 -2.82 24.16 43.19
N TYR A 537 -3.55 25.29 43.23
CA TYR A 537 -5.01 25.29 43.36
C TYR A 537 -5.67 24.65 42.14
N LEU A 538 -5.29 25.05 40.92
CA LEU A 538 -5.78 24.45 39.68
C LEU A 538 -5.51 22.92 39.57
N SER A 539 -4.41 22.44 40.16
CA SER A 539 -4.12 20.99 40.21
C SER A 539 -4.83 20.24 41.35
N LEU A 540 -5.16 20.93 42.45
CA LEU A 540 -5.99 20.41 43.53
C LEU A 540 -7.46 20.29 43.09
N ASP A 541 -7.99 21.31 42.41
CA ASP A 541 -9.34 21.29 41.84
C ASP A 541 -9.51 20.15 40.86
N TYR A 542 -8.52 19.93 39.98
CA TYR A 542 -8.53 18.81 39.06
C TYR A 542 -8.50 17.44 39.77
N GLN A 543 -7.85 17.33 40.94
CA GLN A 543 -7.91 16.11 41.76
C GLN A 543 -9.27 15.92 42.44
N ASN A 544 -9.96 17.00 42.84
CA ASN A 544 -11.27 16.93 43.47
C ASN A 544 -12.40 16.70 42.45
N LEU A 545 -12.33 17.33 41.27
CA LEU A 545 -13.25 17.08 40.14
C LEU A 545 -13.23 15.58 39.75
N LYS A 546 -12.04 14.99 39.70
CA LYS A 546 -11.86 13.55 39.51
C LYS A 546 -12.52 12.67 40.57
N LYS A 547 -12.66 13.12 41.82
CA LYS A 547 -13.37 12.35 42.86
C LYS A 547 -14.88 12.39 42.64
N LEU A 548 -15.43 13.53 42.20
CA LEU A 548 -16.87 13.66 41.91
C LEU A 548 -17.32 12.73 40.76
N PHE A 549 -16.51 12.60 39.70
CA PHE A 549 -16.76 11.64 38.60
C PHE A 549 -16.57 10.15 38.98
N ASN A 550 -16.30 9.82 40.25
CA ASN A 550 -16.24 8.44 40.75
C ASN A 550 -17.46 8.02 41.58
N VAL A 551 -18.51 8.86 41.65
CA VAL A 551 -19.73 8.61 42.44
C VAL A 551 -20.99 8.54 41.55
N MET A 552 -20.81 8.42 40.22
CA MET A 552 -21.86 8.16 39.22
C MET A 552 -21.53 6.92 38.38
#